data_AF-A0A383DWE9-F1
#
_entry.id   AF-A0A383DWE9-F1
#
_cell.length_a   1.000
_cell.length_b   1.000
_cell.length_c   1.000
_cell.angle_alpha   90.00
_cell.angle_beta   90.00
_cell.angle_gamma   90.00
#
_symmetry.space_group_name_H-M   'P 1'
#
loop_
_entity.id
_entity.type
_entity.pdbx_description
1 polymer ?
#
loop_
_entity_poly.entity_id
_entity_poly.type
_entity_poly.pdbx_seq_one_letter_code
_entity_poly.pdbx_strand_id
1 'polypeptide(L)'
;MKFDITIGEIILVRLARELALCQFERTVDNQVVCSYKKKSIRVRQSNIILPTKFVPKSDYELQAFANDSQNLSKKIDLESIWAVVERENKPFTLNEITDLYFPSSSDSICHTAIAILLDKDKYYFKFTDNKYLPNRPLVVKTIKDLHQKSIENEKDITYLLTTM
;
A
#
# COMPACT_ATOMS: atom_id res chain seq x y z
N MET A 1 0.33 13.53 -14.57
CA MET A 1 1.42 12.54 -14.59
C MET A 1 1.07 11.51 -15.65
N LYS A 2 1.84 11.41 -16.73
CA LYS A 2 1.60 10.41 -17.78
C LYS A 2 2.42 9.19 -17.38
N PHE A 3 1.77 8.15 -16.87
CA PHE A 3 2.48 6.93 -16.53
C PHE A 3 2.91 6.25 -17.83
N ASP A 4 4.20 6.04 -17.99
CA ASP A 4 4.74 5.17 -19.04
C ASP A 4 4.62 3.73 -18.55
N ILE A 5 3.52 3.06 -18.87
CA ILE A 5 3.19 1.71 -18.38
C ILE A 5 3.18 0.76 -19.57
N THR A 6 3.89 -0.36 -19.44
CA THR A 6 3.97 -1.38 -20.49
C THR A 6 2.80 -2.35 -20.41
N ILE A 7 2.28 -2.81 -21.54
CA ILE A 7 1.25 -3.87 -21.57
C ILE A 7 1.78 -5.12 -20.84
N GLY A 8 0.97 -5.66 -19.93
CA GLY A 8 1.33 -6.78 -19.07
C GLY A 8 2.04 -6.39 -17.77
N GLU A 9 2.48 -5.14 -17.62
CA GLU A 9 3.15 -4.66 -16.40
C GLU A 9 2.24 -4.78 -15.18
N ILE A 10 2.80 -5.22 -14.05
CA ILE A 10 2.10 -5.15 -12.77
C ILE A 10 2.00 -3.69 -12.35
N ILE A 11 0.80 -3.28 -11.97
CA ILE A 11 0.54 -1.97 -11.40
C ILE A 11 -0.14 -2.14 -10.05
N LEU A 12 0.26 -1.32 -9.09
CA LEU A 12 -0.41 -1.22 -7.81
C LEU A 12 -1.48 -0.14 -7.92
N VAL A 13 -2.74 -0.52 -7.74
CA VAL A 13 -3.89 0.38 -7.89
C VAL A 13 -4.70 0.44 -6.61
N ARG A 14 -5.29 1.60 -6.36
CA ARG A 14 -6.27 1.81 -5.31
C ARG A 14 -7.67 1.46 -5.79
N LEU A 15 -8.22 0.41 -5.20
CA LEU A 15 -9.63 0.07 -5.27
C LEU A 15 -10.38 0.73 -4.11
N ALA A 16 -11.72 0.62 -4.11
CA ALA A 16 -12.57 1.27 -3.12
C ALA A 16 -12.27 0.86 -1.67
N ARG A 17 -11.74 -0.36 -1.45
CA ARG A 17 -11.50 -0.92 -0.11
C ARG A 17 -10.05 -1.35 0.15
N GLU A 18 -9.24 -1.46 -0.89
CA GLU A 18 -7.91 -2.09 -0.78
C GLU A 18 -6.96 -1.59 -1.86
N LEU A 19 -5.67 -1.77 -1.64
CA LEU A 19 -4.70 -1.87 -2.71
C LEU A 19 -4.79 -3.23 -3.41
N ALA A 20 -4.71 -3.20 -4.74
CA ALA A 20 -4.65 -4.39 -5.56
C ALA A 20 -3.46 -4.33 -6.52
N LEU A 21 -2.82 -5.49 -6.70
CA LEU A 21 -1.90 -5.71 -7.82
C LEU A 21 -2.73 -6.15 -9.02
N CYS A 22 -2.56 -5.45 -10.14
CA CYS A 22 -3.28 -5.72 -11.39
C CYS A 22 -2.28 -5.76 -12.55
N GLN A 23 -2.58 -6.50 -13.60
CA GLN A 23 -1.79 -6.44 -14.84
C GLN A 23 -2.39 -5.40 -15.77
N PHE A 24 -1.59 -4.43 -16.21
CA PHE A 24 -2.02 -3.40 -17.15
C PHE A 24 -2.34 -4.01 -18.52
N GLU A 25 -3.52 -3.69 -19.07
CA GLU A 25 -3.93 -4.16 -20.39
C GLU A 25 -3.84 -3.02 -21.42
N ARG A 26 -4.46 -1.88 -21.13
CA ARG A 26 -4.52 -0.71 -22.03
C ARG A 26 -5.07 0.53 -21.34
N THR A 27 -4.95 1.67 -22.00
CA THR A 27 -5.66 2.91 -21.64
C THR A 27 -6.84 3.12 -22.59
N VAL A 28 -7.99 3.51 -22.04
CA VAL A 28 -9.18 3.95 -22.79
C VAL A 28 -9.61 5.28 -22.21
N ASP A 29 -9.56 6.34 -23.01
CA ASP A 29 -9.75 7.73 -22.58
C ASP A 29 -8.82 8.10 -21.40
N ASN A 30 -9.40 8.42 -20.23
CA ASN A 30 -8.69 8.73 -18.97
C ASN A 30 -8.73 7.57 -17.95
N GLN A 31 -9.09 6.37 -18.41
CA GLN A 31 -9.17 5.17 -17.59
C GLN A 31 -8.12 4.15 -18.02
N VAL A 32 -7.62 3.41 -17.04
CA VAL A 32 -6.78 2.25 -17.24
C VAL A 32 -7.64 1.00 -17.12
N VAL A 33 -7.48 0.13 -18.10
CA VAL A 33 -8.03 -1.23 -18.09
C VAL A 33 -6.93 -2.16 -17.63
N CYS A 34 -7.20 -2.95 -16.60
CA CYS A 34 -6.25 -3.91 -16.04
C CYS A 34 -6.94 -5.21 -15.59
N SER A 35 -6.19 -6.30 -15.56
CA SER A 35 -6.67 -7.59 -15.06
C SER A 35 -6.43 -7.72 -13.56
N TYR A 36 -7.50 -7.98 -12.82
CA TYR A 36 -7.49 -8.30 -11.39
C TYR A 36 -8.26 -9.60 -11.16
N LYS A 37 -7.65 -10.61 -10.54
CA LYS A 37 -8.28 -11.92 -10.30
C LYS A 37 -8.90 -12.52 -11.58
N LYS A 38 -8.17 -12.44 -12.70
CA LYS A 38 -8.59 -12.88 -14.05
C LYS A 38 -9.83 -12.17 -14.61
N LYS A 39 -10.20 -11.01 -14.06
CA LYS A 39 -11.29 -10.15 -14.55
C LYS A 39 -10.73 -8.81 -14.97
N SER A 40 -11.15 -8.34 -16.14
CA SER A 40 -10.81 -7.00 -16.60
C SER A 40 -11.63 -5.97 -15.82
N ILE A 41 -10.94 -4.99 -15.22
CA ILE A 41 -11.52 -3.90 -14.45
C ILE A 41 -11.06 -2.57 -15.03
N ARG A 42 -11.86 -1.51 -14.83
CA ARG A 42 -11.49 -0.15 -15.22
C ARG A 42 -11.25 0.69 -13.98
N VAL A 43 -10.11 1.38 -13.94
CA VAL A 43 -9.74 2.29 -12.87
C VAL A 43 -9.34 3.65 -13.44
N ARG A 44 -9.51 4.73 -12.67
CA ARG A 44 -9.00 6.04 -13.07
C ARG A 44 -7.47 6.03 -13.02
N GLN A 45 -6.81 6.79 -13.89
CA GLN A 45 -5.35 6.96 -13.80
C GLN A 45 -4.90 7.50 -12.43
N SER A 46 -5.71 8.34 -11.79
CA SER A 46 -5.47 8.84 -10.43
C SER A 46 -5.42 7.75 -9.35
N ASN A 47 -5.92 6.55 -9.64
CA ASN A 47 -5.91 5.44 -8.70
C ASN A 47 -4.63 4.59 -8.81
N ILE A 48 -3.76 4.86 -9.78
CA ILE A 48 -2.48 4.15 -9.90
C ILE A 48 -1.53 4.73 -8.86
N ILE A 49 -1.11 3.86 -7.94
CA ILE A 49 -0.22 4.22 -6.84
C ILE A 49 1.24 4.02 -7.25
N LEU A 50 1.52 2.90 -7.91
CA LEU A 50 2.88 2.55 -8.35
C LEU A 50 2.83 1.75 -9.66
N PRO A 51 3.44 2.23 -10.75
CA PRO A 51 3.87 1.36 -11.84
C PRO A 51 5.12 0.58 -11.39
N THR A 52 5.06 -0.75 -11.39
CA THR A 52 6.17 -1.55 -10.83
C THR A 52 7.30 -1.76 -11.83
N LYS A 53 7.10 -1.47 -13.12
CA LYS A 53 8.02 -1.79 -14.22
C LYS A 53 8.32 -3.28 -14.38
N PHE A 54 7.58 -4.14 -13.69
CA PHE A 54 7.74 -5.58 -13.75
C PHE A 54 6.65 -6.21 -14.63
N VAL A 55 7.06 -6.91 -15.70
CA VAL A 55 6.17 -7.66 -16.59
C VAL A 55 6.37 -9.16 -16.34
N PRO A 56 5.43 -9.84 -15.67
CA PRO A 56 5.54 -11.27 -15.39
C PRO A 56 5.42 -12.06 -16.69
N LYS A 57 6.25 -13.10 -16.83
CA LYS A 57 6.22 -14.00 -18.00
C LYS A 57 5.23 -15.15 -17.84
N SER A 58 4.68 -15.34 -16.64
CA SER A 58 3.74 -16.41 -16.32
C SER A 58 2.84 -16.06 -15.12
N ASP A 59 1.75 -16.80 -14.96
CA ASP A 59 0.90 -16.74 -13.76
C ASP A 59 1.69 -17.03 -12.48
N TYR A 60 2.73 -17.88 -12.57
CA TYR A 60 3.62 -18.19 -11.45
C TYR A 60 4.44 -16.96 -11.02
N GLU A 61 5.06 -16.24 -11.97
CA GLU A 61 5.82 -15.02 -11.66
C GLU A 61 4.93 -13.92 -11.08
N LEU A 62 3.69 -13.78 -11.57
CA LEU A 62 2.72 -12.85 -10.98
C LEU A 62 2.45 -13.19 -9.51
N GLN A 63 2.20 -14.47 -9.21
CA GLN A 63 1.93 -14.93 -7.86
C GLN A 63 3.15 -14.79 -6.95
N ALA A 64 4.35 -15.12 -7.46
CA ALA A 64 5.61 -14.94 -6.74
C ALA A 64 5.80 -13.46 -6.36
N PHE A 65 5.68 -12.54 -7.31
CA PHE A 65 5.78 -11.10 -7.06
C PHE A 65 4.81 -10.62 -5.97
N ALA A 66 3.54 -11.05 -6.06
CA ALA A 66 2.52 -10.69 -5.08
C ALA A 66 2.83 -11.24 -3.69
N ASN A 67 3.23 -12.52 -3.62
CA ASN A 67 3.58 -13.18 -2.36
C ASN A 67 4.84 -12.58 -1.73
N ASP A 68 5.87 -12.32 -2.51
CA ASP A 68 7.13 -11.74 -2.05
C ASP A 68 6.91 -10.33 -1.51
N SER A 69 6.14 -9.50 -2.23
CA SER A 69 5.77 -8.16 -1.78
C SER A 69 4.97 -8.19 -0.48
N GLN A 70 4.00 -9.09 -0.37
CA GLN A 70 3.19 -9.25 0.85
C GLN A 70 4.03 -9.79 2.02
N ASN A 71 4.88 -10.78 1.79
CA ASN A 71 5.74 -11.36 2.81
C ASN A 71 6.78 -10.37 3.29
N LEU A 72 7.36 -9.57 2.39
CA LEU A 72 8.26 -8.49 2.74
C LEU A 72 7.55 -7.42 3.56
N SER A 73 6.32 -7.03 3.19
CA SER A 73 5.55 -6.03 3.93
C SER A 73 5.33 -6.39 5.41
N LYS A 74 5.25 -7.69 5.74
CA LYS A 74 5.09 -8.18 7.11
C LYS A 74 6.37 -8.13 7.95
N LYS A 75 7.54 -8.02 7.30
CA LYS A 75 8.86 -8.01 7.96
C LYS A 75 9.39 -6.60 8.19
N ILE A 76 8.81 -5.60 7.54
CA ILE A 76 9.22 -4.20 7.66
C ILE A 76 8.65 -3.63 8.94
N ASP A 77 9.51 -3.04 9.76
CA ASP A 77 9.10 -2.27 10.92
C ASP A 77 8.79 -0.82 10.52
N LEU A 78 7.50 -0.54 10.31
CA LEU A 78 7.04 0.81 9.95
C LEU A 78 7.26 1.84 11.08
N GLU A 79 7.26 1.40 12.34
CA GLU A 79 7.49 2.28 13.49
C GLU A 79 8.90 2.83 13.47
N SER A 80 9.90 1.98 13.18
CA SER A 80 11.29 2.40 13.01
C SER A 80 11.46 3.44 11.90
N ILE A 81 10.80 3.25 10.75
CA ILE A 81 10.84 4.23 9.65
C ILE A 81 10.24 5.57 10.10
N TRP A 82 9.07 5.52 10.74
CA TRP A 82 8.40 6.71 11.26
C TRP A 82 9.24 7.46 12.30
N ALA A 83 9.87 6.74 13.22
CA ALA A 83 10.68 7.33 14.30
C ALA A 83 11.87 8.16 13.76
N VAL A 84 12.40 7.81 12.59
CA VAL A 84 13.45 8.58 11.91
C VAL A 84 12.93 9.92 11.39
N VAL A 85 11.70 9.97 10.90
CA VAL A 85 11.16 11.13 10.16
C VAL A 85 10.11 11.95 10.91
N GLU A 86 9.66 11.50 12.08
CA GLU A 86 8.54 12.12 12.82
C GLU A 86 8.74 13.61 13.11
N ARG A 87 10.01 14.04 13.27
CA ARG A 87 10.38 15.44 13.57
C ARG A 87 10.56 16.32 12.34
N GLU A 88 10.65 15.74 11.15
CA GLU A 88 10.96 16.49 9.94
C GLU A 88 9.78 17.35 9.45
N ASN A 89 8.56 17.07 9.93
CA ASN A 89 7.33 17.82 9.62
C ASN A 89 7.16 18.14 8.12
N LYS A 90 7.61 17.22 7.26
CA LYS A 90 7.52 17.33 5.80
C LYS A 90 6.88 16.08 5.21
N PRO A 91 6.21 16.18 4.06
CA PRO A 91 5.63 15.02 3.38
C PRO A 91 6.69 14.29 2.55
N PHE A 92 6.64 12.96 2.57
CA PHE A 92 7.54 12.06 1.83
C PHE A 92 6.79 11.33 0.72
N THR A 93 7.45 11.13 -0.40
CA THR A 93 6.99 10.24 -1.47
C THR A 93 7.17 8.78 -1.06
N LEU A 94 6.51 7.86 -1.78
CA LEU A 94 6.70 6.42 -1.57
C LEU A 94 8.17 6.02 -1.73
N ASN A 95 8.85 6.58 -2.73
CA ASN A 95 10.26 6.28 -3.00
C ASN A 95 11.14 6.74 -1.85
N GLU A 96 10.96 7.97 -1.37
CA GLU A 96 11.72 8.49 -0.23
C GLU A 96 11.52 7.63 1.03
N ILE A 97 10.30 7.17 1.32
CA ILE A 97 10.06 6.25 2.44
C ILE A 97 10.74 4.89 2.21
N THR A 98 10.70 4.38 0.99
CA THR A 98 11.33 3.11 0.64
C THR A 98 12.85 3.18 0.82
N ASP A 99 13.47 4.29 0.40
CA ASP A 99 14.90 4.53 0.49
C ASP A 99 15.42 4.62 1.93
N LEU A 100 14.58 5.04 2.88
CA LEU A 100 14.94 5.07 4.32
C LEU A 100 15.18 3.66 4.89
N TYR A 101 14.48 2.65 4.38
CA TYR A 101 14.56 1.27 4.88
C TYR A 101 15.40 0.36 3.97
N PHE A 102 15.37 0.61 2.66
CA PHE A 102 16.11 -0.16 1.66
C PHE A 102 17.06 0.76 0.86
N PRO A 103 18.12 1.27 1.50
CA PRO A 103 19.07 2.14 0.81
C PRO A 103 19.68 1.38 -0.37
N SER A 104 19.58 1.96 -1.57
CA SER A 104 20.05 1.38 -2.84
C SER A 104 19.18 0.30 -3.49
N SER A 105 17.94 0.06 -3.00
CA SER A 105 17.02 -0.86 -3.67
C SER A 105 16.20 -0.14 -4.74
N SER A 106 16.50 -0.40 -6.00
CA SER A 106 15.59 -0.09 -7.12
C SER A 106 14.54 -1.18 -7.31
N ASP A 107 14.38 -2.12 -6.37
CA ASP A 107 13.48 -3.24 -6.54
C ASP A 107 12.02 -2.80 -6.36
N SER A 108 11.24 -3.08 -7.39
CA SER A 108 9.79 -2.98 -7.43
C SER A 108 9.08 -3.72 -6.28
N ILE A 109 9.64 -4.83 -5.79
CA ILE A 109 9.10 -5.57 -4.64
C ILE A 109 9.18 -4.73 -3.36
N CYS A 110 10.32 -4.04 -3.13
CA CYS A 110 10.49 -3.17 -1.96
C CYS A 110 9.47 -2.02 -1.95
N HIS A 111 9.32 -1.32 -3.08
CA HIS A 111 8.35 -0.23 -3.21
C HIS A 111 6.91 -0.72 -3.03
N THR A 112 6.58 -1.87 -3.61
CA THR A 112 5.27 -2.49 -3.48
C THR A 112 4.99 -2.90 -2.03
N ALA A 113 5.98 -3.48 -1.34
CA ALA A 113 5.87 -3.88 0.05
C ALA A 113 5.62 -2.69 0.98
N ILE A 114 6.35 -1.58 0.82
CA ILE A 114 6.14 -0.35 1.58
C ILE A 114 4.76 0.24 1.31
N ALA A 115 4.33 0.28 0.04
CA ALA A 115 3.00 0.80 -0.30
C ALA A 115 1.87 -0.04 0.30
N ILE A 116 1.99 -1.38 0.28
CA ILE A 116 1.05 -2.29 0.95
C ILE A 116 1.02 -2.03 2.45
N LEU A 117 2.20 -1.85 3.07
CA LEU A 117 2.31 -1.62 4.50
C LEU A 117 1.67 -0.29 4.92
N LEU A 118 1.94 0.79 4.21
CA LEU A 118 1.35 2.12 4.44
C LEU A 118 -0.17 2.16 4.24
N ASP A 119 -0.71 1.28 3.38
CA ASP A 119 -2.15 1.14 3.23
C ASP A 119 -2.81 0.42 4.39
N LYS A 120 -2.14 -0.58 4.96
CA LYS A 120 -2.67 -1.40 6.07
C LYS A 120 -2.49 -0.72 7.42
N ASP A 121 -1.31 -0.18 7.68
CA ASP A 121 -0.95 0.49 8.91
C ASP A 121 -0.99 2.01 8.72
N LYS A 122 -2.15 2.59 9.04
CA LYS A 122 -2.44 4.03 8.90
C LYS A 122 -2.10 4.83 10.15
N TYR A 123 -1.39 4.25 11.13
CA TYR A 123 -1.11 4.91 12.39
C TYR A 123 -0.03 5.98 12.24
N TYR A 124 1.03 5.63 11.53
CA TYR A 124 2.25 6.43 11.50
C TYR A 124 2.26 7.50 10.41
N PHE A 125 1.59 7.24 9.28
CA PHE A 125 1.58 8.15 8.15
C PHE A 125 0.16 8.46 7.71
N LYS A 126 -0.08 9.74 7.43
CA LYS A 126 -1.29 10.22 6.76
C LYS A 126 -0.98 10.44 5.28
N PHE A 127 -1.79 9.85 4.40
CA PHE A 127 -1.66 10.09 2.95
C PHE A 127 -2.44 11.34 2.52
N THR A 128 -1.76 12.30 1.91
CA THR A 128 -2.32 13.55 1.39
C THR A 128 -1.55 13.99 0.14
N ASP A 129 -2.25 14.41 -0.92
CA ASP A 129 -1.65 14.93 -2.16
C ASP A 129 -0.54 14.04 -2.75
N ASN A 130 -0.80 12.74 -2.80
CA ASN A 130 0.13 11.72 -3.31
C ASN A 130 1.44 11.59 -2.51
N LYS A 131 1.45 12.02 -1.24
CA LYS A 131 2.57 11.92 -0.31
C LYS A 131 2.11 11.44 1.06
N TYR A 132 3.06 11.03 1.87
CA TYR A 132 2.88 10.52 3.22
C TYR A 132 3.47 11.51 4.22
N LEU A 133 2.61 12.08 5.05
CA LEU A 133 2.99 12.96 6.14
C LEU A 133 3.13 12.14 7.42
N PRO A 134 4.27 12.18 8.13
CA PRO A 134 4.41 11.53 9.42
C PRO A 134 3.43 12.15 10.44
N ASN A 135 2.67 11.30 11.13
CA ASN A 135 1.84 11.74 12.25
C ASN A 135 2.74 12.09 13.44
N ARG A 136 2.33 13.08 14.24
CA ARG A 136 3.03 13.40 15.49
C ARG A 136 2.88 12.26 16.51
N PRO A 137 3.83 12.07 17.44
CA PRO A 137 3.76 11.00 18.45
C PRO A 137 2.44 10.97 19.23
N LEU A 138 1.91 12.14 19.62
CA LEU A 138 0.62 12.23 20.31
C LEU A 138 -0.54 11.71 19.44
N VAL A 139 -0.52 12.02 18.15
CA VAL A 139 -1.53 11.57 17.18
C VAL A 139 -1.44 10.06 16.99
N VAL A 140 -0.23 9.51 16.80
CA VAL A 140 -0.01 8.07 16.69
C VAL A 140 -0.56 7.35 17.92
N LYS A 141 -0.24 7.85 19.13
CA LYS A 141 -0.76 7.30 20.38
C LYS A 141 -2.29 7.31 20.42
N THR A 142 -2.92 8.45 20.09
CA THR A 142 -4.38 8.55 20.06
C THR A 142 -5.01 7.57 19.08
N ILE A 143 -4.46 7.42 17.87
CA ILE A 143 -4.98 6.48 16.88
C ILE A 143 -4.86 5.04 17.37
N LYS A 144 -3.70 4.65 17.95
CA LYS A 144 -3.49 3.32 18.53
C LYS A 144 -4.47 3.05 19.69
N ASP A 145 -4.63 4.00 20.61
CA ASP A 145 -5.55 3.88 21.75
C ASP A 145 -7.02 3.72 21.29
N LEU A 146 -7.44 4.47 20.27
CA LEU A 146 -8.79 4.35 19.70
C LEU A 146 -8.99 3.00 19.01
N HIS A 147 -8.00 2.51 18.26
CA HIS A 147 -8.07 1.21 17.61
C HIS A 147 -8.17 0.08 18.63
N GLN A 148 -7.36 0.13 19.70
CA GLN A 148 -7.38 -0.85 20.78
C GLN A 148 -8.76 -0.91 21.46
N LYS A 149 -9.36 0.26 21.78
CA LYS A 149 -10.72 0.33 22.34
C LYS A 149 -11.77 -0.26 21.39
N SER A 150 -11.63 -0.06 20.09
CA SER A 150 -12.55 -0.65 19.10
C SER A 150 -12.49 -2.17 19.11
N ILE A 151 -11.29 -2.75 19.18
CA ILE A 151 -11.09 -4.20 19.25
C ILE A 151 -11.71 -4.77 20.54
N GLU A 152 -11.51 -4.10 21.67
CA GLU A 152 -12.08 -4.51 22.97
C GLU A 152 -13.61 -4.50 22.92
N ASN A 153 -14.20 -3.42 22.42
CA ASN A 153 -15.66 -3.33 22.26
C ASN A 153 -16.23 -4.41 21.33
N GLU A 154 -15.56 -4.73 20.22
CA GLU A 154 -16.00 -5.80 19.31
C GLU A 154 -15.95 -7.18 19.98
N LYS A 155 -14.93 -7.45 20.81
CA LYS A 155 -14.83 -8.69 21.58
C LYS A 155 -15.95 -8.79 22.61
N ASP A 156 -16.24 -7.71 23.32
CA ASP A 156 -17.31 -7.67 24.32
C ASP A 156 -18.70 -7.90 23.67
N ILE A 157 -18.97 -7.24 22.54
CA ILE A 157 -20.21 -7.45 21.77
C ILE A 157 -20.31 -8.89 21.30
N THR A 158 -19.23 -9.45 20.74
CA THR A 158 -19.20 -10.84 20.25
C THR A 158 -19.46 -11.82 21.39
N TYR A 159 -18.80 -11.63 22.54
CA TYR A 159 -19.02 -12.43 23.73
C TYR A 159 -20.49 -12.41 24.15
N LEU A 160 -21.07 -11.22 24.32
CA LEU A 160 -22.48 -11.05 24.69
C LEU A 160 -23.43 -11.77 23.73
N LEU A 161 -23.21 -11.67 22.42
CA LEU A 161 -24.03 -12.33 21.40
C LEU A 161 -23.89 -13.86 21.38
N THR A 162 -22.74 -14.40 21.81
CA THR A 162 -22.50 -15.86 21.85
C THR A 162 -22.92 -16.53 23.16
N THR A 163 -23.08 -15.75 24.23
CA THR A 163 -23.51 -16.24 25.54
C THR A 163 -25.02 -16.08 25.80
N MET A 164 -25.75 -15.46 24.86
CA MET A 164 -27.22 -15.43 24.81
C MET A 164 -27.76 -16.65 24.07
#